data_AF-A0A9C9G019-F1
#
_entry.id   AF-A0A9C9G019-F1
#
_cell.length_a   1.000
_cell.length_b   1.000
_cell.length_c   1.000
_cell.angle_alpha   90.00
_cell.angle_beta   90.00
_cell.angle_gamma   90.00
#
_symmetry.space_group_name_H-M   'P 1'
#
loop_
_entity.id
_entity.type
_entity.pdbx_description
1 polymer ?
#
loop_
_entity_poly.entity_id
_entity_poly.type
_entity_poly.pdbx_seq_one_letter_code
_entity_poly.pdbx_strand_id
1 'polypeptide(L)' 'MKAPKVYFFDVGDVIGEEGARFENLVAAALLKRLHFIEDHDGYRCELRYIRDKEGREVDFATLPFIPLLTRL' A
#
# COMPACT_ATOMS: atom_id res chain seq x y z
N MET A 1 2.57 -19.59 -6.43
CA MET A 1 2.26 -18.16 -6.19
C MET A 1 1.76 -18.01 -4.76
N LYS A 2 2.23 -17.01 -4.01
CA LYS A 2 1.67 -16.66 -2.69
C LYS A 2 0.27 -16.08 -2.95
N ALA A 3 -0.71 -16.43 -2.12
CA ALA A 3 -2.04 -15.82 -2.22
C ALA A 3 -1.93 -14.30 -2.06
N PRO A 4 -2.76 -13.49 -2.76
CA PRO A 4 -2.77 -12.05 -2.56
C PRO A 4 -3.06 -11.74 -1.09
N LYS A 5 -2.25 -10.86 -0.48
CA LYS A 5 -2.51 -10.36 0.87
C LYS A 5 -3.71 -9.39 0.79
N VAL A 6 -4.66 -9.54 1.70
CA VAL A 6 -5.81 -8.64 1.84
C VAL A 6 -5.64 -7.87 3.14
N TYR A 7 -5.80 -6.55 3.05
CA TYR A 7 -5.72 -5.65 4.21
C TYR A 7 -7.05 -4.90 4.38
N PHE A 8 -7.47 -4.72 5.62
CA PHE A 8 -8.69 -4.03 6.01
C PHE A 8 -8.41 -2.56 6.32
N PHE A 9 -9.31 -1.69 5.87
CA PHE A 9 -9.20 -0.26 6.16
C PHE A 9 -9.57 0.06 7.62
N ASP A 10 -10.56 -0.66 8.16
CA ASP A 10 -10.82 -0.70 9.60
C ASP A 10 -9.85 -1.68 10.26
N VAL A 11 -8.88 -1.13 10.96
CA VAL A 11 -7.82 -1.90 11.61
C VAL A 11 -8.35 -2.60 12.88
N GLY A 12 -9.45 -2.11 13.45
CA GLY A 12 -10.08 -2.69 14.65
C GLY A 12 -10.64 -4.09 14.39
N ASP A 13 -11.14 -4.33 13.17
CA ASP A 13 -11.78 -5.57 12.75
C ASP A 13 -10.81 -6.65 12.24
N VAL A 14 -9.50 -6.38 12.26
CA VAL A 14 -8.49 -7.35 11.79
C VAL A 14 -8.39 -8.51 12.78
N ILE A 15 -8.79 -9.69 12.32
CA ILE A 15 -8.66 -10.96 13.05
C ILE A 15 -7.26 -11.53 12.79
N GLY A 16 -6.51 -11.82 13.85
CA GLY A 16 -5.21 -12.46 13.78
C GLY A 16 -4.29 -12.07 14.93
N GLU A 17 -3.08 -12.60 14.90
CA GLU A 17 -2.02 -12.28 15.85
C GLU A 17 -1.56 -10.82 15.73
N GLU A 18 -0.89 -10.32 16.76
CA GLU A 18 -0.41 -8.94 16.85
C GLU A 18 0.41 -8.52 15.61
N GLY A 19 1.24 -9.41 15.07
CA GLY A 19 2.00 -9.15 13.85
C GLY A 19 1.13 -8.88 12.62
N ALA A 20 0.06 -9.65 12.42
CA ALA A 20 -0.86 -9.47 11.29
C ALA A 20 -1.66 -8.16 11.43
N ARG A 21 -2.08 -7.84 12.67
CA ARG A 21 -2.77 -6.58 12.97
C ARG A 21 -1.87 -5.36 12.76
N PHE A 22 -0.60 -5.47 13.17
CA PHE A 22 0.39 -4.42 12.95
C PHE A 22 0.72 -4.23 11.47
N GLU A 23 0.92 -5.31 10.73
CA GLU A 23 1.15 -5.25 9.28
C GLU A 23 -0.04 -4.56 8.57
N ASN A 24 -1.27 -4.92 8.93
CA ASN A 24 -2.47 -4.28 8.41
C ASN A 24 -2.55 -2.79 8.77
N LEU A 25 -2.21 -2.43 10.00
CA LEU A 25 -2.16 -1.03 10.44
C LEU A 25 -1.21 -0.21 9.56
N VAL A 26 -0.01 -0.74 9.28
CA VAL A 26 0.97 -0.09 8.41
C VAL A 26 0.43 0.04 6.98
N ALA A 27 -0.14 -1.04 6.42
CA ALA A 27 -0.75 -1.03 5.10
C ALA A 27 -1.83 0.07 4.96
N ALA A 28 -2.75 0.13 5.93
CA ALA A 28 -3.83 1.11 5.96
C ALA A 28 -3.32 2.55 6.13
N ALA A 29 -2.28 2.77 6.96
CA ALA A 29 -1.67 4.08 7.14
C ALA A 29 -0.99 4.58 5.86
N LEU A 30 -0.23 3.71 5.18
CA LEU A 30 0.42 4.03 3.91
C LEU A 30 -0.63 4.33 2.82
N LEU A 31 -1.68 3.51 2.72
CA LEU A 31 -2.74 3.72 1.73
C LEU A 31 -3.47 5.05 1.96
N LYS A 32 -3.80 5.40 3.22
CA LYS A 32 -4.39 6.71 3.56
C LYS A 32 -3.51 7.87 3.14
N ARG A 33 -2.19 7.75 3.34
CA ARG A 33 -1.23 8.77 2.89
C ARG A 33 -1.19 8.89 1.38
N LEU A 34 -1.26 7.78 0.64
CA LEU A 34 -1.31 7.79 -0.82
C LEU A 34 -2.58 8.46 -1.32
N HIS A 35 -3.76 8.11 -0.79
CA HIS A 35 -5.01 8.79 -1.15
C HIS A 35 -4.93 10.30 -0.90
N PHE A 36 -4.33 10.74 0.22
CA PHE A 36 -4.11 12.17 0.46
C PHE A 36 -3.27 12.81 -0.65
N ILE A 37 -2.18 12.15 -1.08
CA ILE A 37 -1.31 12.65 -2.14
C ILE A 37 -2.06 12.67 -3.49
N GLU A 38 -2.87 11.66 -3.78
CA GLU A 38 -3.70 11.65 -4.99
C GLU A 38 -4.70 12.80 -5.02
N ASP A 39 -5.44 13.00 -3.92
CA ASP A 39 -6.50 13.99 -3.83
C ASP A 39 -5.96 15.43 -3.73
N HIS A 40 -4.87 15.64 -2.98
CA HIS A 40 -4.31 16.97 -2.73
C HIS A 40 -3.37 17.43 -3.85
N ASP A 41 -2.44 16.57 -4.27
CA ASP A 41 -1.39 16.92 -5.24
C ASP A 41 -1.76 16.51 -6.68
N GLY A 42 -2.85 15.76 -6.86
CA GLY A 42 -3.31 15.32 -8.17
C GLY A 42 -2.48 14.18 -8.76
N TYR A 43 -1.70 13.47 -7.96
CA TYR A 43 -0.95 12.29 -8.43
C TYR A 43 -1.87 11.07 -8.58
N ARG A 44 -1.39 10.04 -9.28
CA ARG A 44 -1.92 8.68 -9.09
C ARG A 44 -0.94 7.92 -8.23
N CYS A 45 -1.39 7.17 -7.25
CA CYS A 45 -0.52 6.48 -6.32
C CYS A 45 -0.89 5.00 -6.20
N GLU A 46 0.11 4.18 -5.91
CA GLU A 46 -0.09 2.75 -5.74
C GLU A 46 0.68 2.22 -4.54
N LEU A 47 0.04 1.34 -3.77
CA LEU A 47 0.70 0.51 -2.76
C LEU A 47 0.91 -0.89 -3.36
N ARG A 48 2.15 -1.35 -3.37
CA ARG A 48 2.55 -2.63 -3.98
C ARG A 48 3.30 -3.50 -2.97
N TYR A 49 3.21 -4.80 -3.16
CA TYR A 49 4.08 -5.80 -2.55
C TYR A 49 5.12 -6.25 -3.58
N ILE A 50 6.39 -6.37 -3.19
CA ILE A 50 7.47 -6.78 -4.10
C ILE A 50 8.13 -8.05 -3.58
N ARG A 51 8.36 -9.00 -4.50
CA ARG A 51 9.16 -10.19 -4.25
C ARG A 51 9.99 -10.50 -5.49
N ASP A 52 11.28 -10.74 -5.31
CA ASP A 52 12.15 -11.13 -6.42
C ASP A 52 12.24 -12.65 -6.62
N LYS A 53 13.02 -13.08 -7.62
CA LYS A 53 13.17 -14.49 -7.99
C LYS A 53 13.99 -15.26 -6.96
N GLU A 54 14.87 -14.57 -6.23
CA GLU A 54 15.68 -15.10 -5.14
C GLU A 54 14.90 -15.24 -3.82
N GLY A 55 13.67 -14.73 -3.77
CA GLY A 55 12.76 -14.87 -2.63
C GLY A 55 12.89 -13.77 -1.57
N ARG A 56 13.62 -12.68 -1.86
CA ARG A 56 13.64 -11.49 -0.98
C ARG A 56 12.32 -10.75 -1.12
N GLU A 57 11.74 -10.35 0.01
CA GLU A 57 10.41 -9.74 0.08
C GLU A 57 10.54 -8.29 0.60
N VAL A 58 9.76 -7.38 0.00
CA VAL A 58 9.47 -6.05 0.53
C VAL A 58 7.95 -5.98 0.70
N ASP A 59 7.50 -5.85 1.95
CA ASP A 59 6.08 -5.91 2.27
C ASP A 59 5.27 -4.76 1.65
N PHE A 60 5.85 -3.55 1.65
CA PHE A 60 5.19 -2.34 1.14
C PHE A 60 6.13 -1.48 0.30
N ALA A 61 5.69 -1.14 -0.90
CA ALA A 61 6.32 -0.17 -1.79
C ALA A 61 5.28 0.85 -2.24
N THR A 62 5.54 2.13 -1.96
CA THR A 62 4.70 3.26 -2.38
C THR A 62 5.21 3.83 -3.70
N LEU A 63 4.35 3.95 -4.70
CA LEU A 63 4.69 4.47 -6.02
C LEU A 63 3.83 5.68 -6.34
N PRO A 64 4.38 6.90 -6.33
CA PRO A 64 3.71 8.05 -6.95
C PRO A 64 3.93 8.01 -8.47
N PHE A 65 2.83 8.02 -9.22
CA PHE A 65 2.77 8.18 -10.66
C PHE A 65 2.35 9.61 -11.01
N ILE A 66 3.18 10.30 -11.78
CA ILE A 66 2.87 11.63 -12.33
C ILE A 66 1.86 11.44 -13.47
N PRO A 67 0.63 11.98 -13.40
CA PRO A 67 -0.29 11.96 -14.53
C PRO A 67 0.15 12.98 -15.60
N LEU A 68 0.01 12.57 -16.87
CA LEU A 68 0.43 13.23 -18.12
C LEU A 68 -0.04 14.69 -18.35
N LEU A 69 -0.84 15.30 -17.46
CA LEU A 69 -1.48 16.60 -17.69
C LEU A 69 -0.65 17.82 -17.27
N THR A 70 0.56 17.64 -16.73
CA THR A 70 1.51 18.74 -16.44
C THR A 70 2.41 19.13 -17.63
N ARG A 71 2.03 18.74 -18.86
CA ARG A 71 2.66 19.18 -20.13
C ARG A 71 1.69 19.94 -21.06
N LEU A 72 0.78 20.74 -20.50
CA LEU A 72 0.06 21.78 -21.24
C LEU A 72 0.47 23.15 -20.71
#